data_AF-A0A6G7X2D6-F1
#
_entry.id   AF-A0A6G7X2D6-F1
#
_cell.length_a   1.000
_cell.length_b   1.000
_cell.length_c   1.000
_cell.angle_alpha   90.00
_cell.angle_beta   90.00
_cell.angle_gamma   90.00
#
_symmetry.space_group_name_H-M   'P 1'
#
loop_
_entity.id
_entity.type
_entity.pdbx_description
1 polymer ?
#
loop_
_entity_poly.entity_id
_entity_poly.type
_entity_poly.pdbx_seq_one_letter_code
_entity_poly.pdbx_strand_id
1 'polypeptide(L)'
;MISIKNLNNTINTIALLMLLMFVSACNEYTPKPKGYNRIDNATGETVEYNFPKFSFRYSDQVHIDTLQSKVENEIWFNIVYPKYNAIIYCTYLPVSKLTLPKVLEDSYKLAFSHSLKADEIIQQTYINVDRGVSGTVYSIEGSVATPIQFFLTDSVSHFFRGSFYYAEKVNSDSVAPITEFVMKDIEEMINTFSWQGK
;
A
#
# COMPACT_ATOMS: atom_id res chain seq x y z
N MET A 1 -26.46 -73.67 -30.70
CA MET A 1 -25.38 -74.00 -29.75
C MET A 1 -24.35 -72.88 -29.81
N ILE A 2 -24.56 -71.80 -29.06
CA ILE A 2 -23.69 -70.61 -29.10
C ILE A 2 -22.38 -70.99 -28.42
N SER A 3 -21.27 -70.85 -29.14
CA SER A 3 -19.94 -71.32 -28.76
C SER A 3 -19.45 -70.62 -27.48
N ILE A 4 -19.19 -71.40 -26.43
CA ILE A 4 -18.71 -70.96 -25.10
C ILE A 4 -17.43 -70.08 -25.21
N LYS A 5 -16.63 -70.27 -26.26
CA LYS A 5 -15.45 -69.44 -26.56
C LYS A 5 -15.78 -67.96 -26.80
N ASN A 6 -16.91 -67.65 -27.44
CA ASN A 6 -17.29 -66.27 -27.72
C ASN A 6 -17.75 -65.55 -26.45
N LEU A 7 -18.38 -66.27 -25.52
CA LEU A 7 -18.82 -65.71 -24.24
C LEU A 7 -17.63 -65.26 -23.37
N ASN A 8 -16.58 -66.08 -23.29
CA ASN A 8 -15.37 -65.74 -22.53
C ASN A 8 -14.60 -64.56 -23.13
N ASN A 9 -14.56 -64.45 -24.47
CA ASN A 9 -13.95 -63.29 -25.12
C ASN A 9 -14.76 -62.00 -24.88
N THR A 10 -16.09 -62.09 -24.83
CA THR A 10 -16.97 -60.95 -24.54
C THR A 10 -16.84 -60.50 -23.07
N ILE A 11 -16.69 -61.46 -22.14
CA ILE A 11 -16.44 -61.16 -20.73
C ILE A 11 -15.07 -60.49 -20.55
N ASN A 12 -14.04 -60.98 -21.25
CA ASN A 12 -12.70 -60.39 -21.19
C ASN A 12 -12.65 -58.98 -21.79
N THR A 13 -13.38 -58.71 -22.88
CA THR A 13 -13.46 -57.35 -23.45
C THR A 13 -14.22 -56.40 -22.54
N ILE A 14 -15.31 -56.85 -21.89
CA ILE A 14 -16.04 -56.04 -20.90
C ILE A 14 -15.17 -55.76 -19.67
N ALA A 15 -14.44 -56.76 -19.16
CA ALA A 15 -13.54 -56.59 -18.02
C ALA A 15 -12.39 -55.62 -18.35
N LEU A 16 -11.84 -55.68 -19.56
CA LEU A 16 -10.80 -54.76 -20.01
C LEU A 16 -11.33 -53.33 -20.17
N LEU A 17 -12.54 -53.17 -20.72
CA LEU A 17 -13.19 -51.87 -20.85
C LEU A 17 -13.51 -51.25 -19.48
N MET A 18 -13.93 -52.08 -18.52
CA MET A 18 -14.21 -51.66 -17.16
C MET A 18 -12.92 -51.27 -16.41
N LEU A 19 -11.81 -51.97 -16.65
CA LEU A 19 -10.49 -51.63 -16.11
C LEU A 19 -9.96 -50.29 -16.67
N LEU A 20 -10.22 -50.00 -17.94
CA LEU A 20 -9.86 -48.73 -18.59
C LEU A 20 -10.63 -47.52 -18.04
N MET A 21 -11.81 -47.71 -17.43
CA MET A 21 -12.56 -46.62 -16.78
C MET A 21 -12.00 -46.24 -15.40
N PHE A 22 -11.20 -47.10 -14.76
CA PHE A 22 -10.61 -46.80 -13.44
C PHE A 22 -9.32 -45.97 -13.49
N VAL A 23 -8.71 -45.78 -14.67
CA VAL A 23 -7.47 -45.00 -14.83
C VAL A 23 -7.68 -43.53 -15.21
N SER A 24 -8.92 -43.09 -15.42
CA SER A 24 -9.24 -41.67 -15.71
C SER A 24 -9.55 -40.86 -14.44
N ALA A 25 -8.70 -40.96 -13.42
CA ALA A 25 -8.77 -40.05 -12.28
C ALA A 25 -7.96 -38.78 -12.61
N CYS A 26 -8.64 -37.72 -13.04
CA CYS A 26 -8.05 -36.40 -13.16
C CYS A 26 -7.68 -35.89 -11.76
N ASN A 27 -6.38 -35.86 -11.45
CA ASN A 27 -5.86 -35.09 -10.34
C ASN A 27 -5.88 -33.60 -10.73
N GLU A 28 -7.04 -32.97 -10.66
CA GLU A 28 -7.11 -31.50 -10.60
C GLU A 28 -6.57 -31.08 -9.23
N TYR A 29 -5.27 -30.86 -9.17
CA TYR A 29 -4.63 -30.25 -8.02
C TYR A 29 -5.09 -28.80 -7.95
N THR A 30 -6.13 -28.51 -7.17
CA THR A 30 -6.49 -27.14 -6.82
C THR A 30 -5.46 -26.65 -5.80
N PRO A 31 -4.62 -25.64 -6.13
CA PRO A 31 -3.69 -25.09 -5.17
C PRO A 31 -4.47 -24.53 -3.98
N LYS A 32 -4.03 -24.82 -2.76
CA LYS A 32 -4.63 -24.19 -1.57
C LYS A 32 -4.59 -22.67 -1.73
N PRO A 33 -5.65 -21.94 -1.34
CA PRO A 33 -5.63 -20.48 -1.35
C PRO A 33 -4.42 -19.99 -0.53
N LYS A 34 -3.64 -19.09 -1.12
CA LYS A 34 -2.50 -18.48 -0.41
C LYS A 34 -3.04 -17.74 0.81
N GLY A 35 -2.65 -18.18 2.00
CA GLY A 35 -2.95 -17.46 3.24
C GLY A 35 -2.07 -16.22 3.32
N TYR A 36 -2.66 -15.04 3.21
CA TYR A 36 -1.98 -13.79 3.52
C TYR A 36 -1.94 -13.60 5.04
N ASN A 37 -0.92 -12.90 5.54
CA ASN A 37 -0.84 -12.56 6.94
C ASN A 37 -2.05 -11.70 7.32
N ARG A 38 -2.82 -12.14 8.33
CA ARG A 38 -3.89 -11.32 8.88
C ARG A 38 -3.26 -10.09 9.53
N ILE A 39 -3.64 -8.91 9.07
CA ILE A 39 -3.35 -7.67 9.79
C ILE A 39 -4.38 -7.59 10.91
N ASP A 40 -3.94 -7.88 12.14
CA ASP A 40 -4.73 -7.55 13.31
C ASP A 40 -4.81 -6.02 13.35
N ASN A 41 -6.01 -5.46 13.18
CA ASN A 41 -6.29 -4.06 13.48
C ASN A 41 -6.11 -3.90 14.99
N ALA A 42 -4.86 -3.74 15.41
CA ALA A 42 -4.55 -3.54 16.80
C ALA A 42 -5.13 -2.20 17.20
N THR A 43 -5.90 -2.22 18.28
CA THR A 43 -6.34 -1.04 19.02
C THR A 43 -5.13 -0.41 19.71
N GLY A 44 -4.16 0.07 18.91
CA GLY A 44 -3.00 0.81 19.39
C GLY A 44 -3.45 2.15 19.96
N GLU A 45 -2.72 2.65 20.95
CA GLU A 45 -2.96 3.99 21.45
C GLU A 45 -2.54 5.01 20.38
N THR A 46 -3.36 6.04 20.20
CA THR A 46 -3.04 7.11 19.27
C THR A 46 -2.23 8.18 19.99
N VAL A 47 -1.00 8.41 19.53
CA VAL A 47 -0.05 9.39 20.07
C VAL A 47 -0.07 10.66 19.22
N GLU A 48 0.17 11.82 19.82
CA GLU A 48 0.32 13.07 19.10
C GLU A 48 1.79 13.35 18.79
N TYR A 49 2.11 13.58 17.51
CA TYR A 49 3.38 14.11 17.07
C TYR A 49 3.27 15.64 16.98
N ASN A 50 4.01 16.34 17.84
CA ASN A 50 4.00 17.79 17.93
C ASN A 50 5.33 18.37 17.45
N PHE A 51 5.29 19.17 16.38
CA PHE A 51 6.44 19.90 15.86
C PHE A 51 6.12 21.40 15.75
N PRO A 52 7.09 22.33 15.86
CA PRO A 52 6.82 23.77 15.80
C PRO A 52 5.99 24.29 14.62
N LYS A 53 5.89 23.57 13.49
CA LYS A 53 5.16 23.99 12.28
C LYS A 53 3.89 23.19 11.99
N PHE A 54 3.75 22.01 12.59
CA PHE A 54 2.60 21.15 12.37
C PHE A 54 2.48 20.12 13.49
N SER A 55 1.28 19.58 13.66
CA SER A 55 1.05 18.38 14.48
C SER A 55 0.09 17.44 13.76
N PHE A 56 0.15 16.17 14.14
CA PHE A 56 -0.79 15.14 13.72
C PHE A 56 -0.79 14.00 14.74
N ARG A 57 -1.76 13.10 14.63
CA ARG A 57 -1.83 11.90 15.43
C ARG A 57 -1.38 10.68 14.62
N TYR A 58 -0.75 9.73 15.30
CA TYR A 58 -0.24 8.49 14.70
C TYR A 58 -0.36 7.33 15.69
N SER A 59 -0.27 6.11 15.17
CA SER A 59 -0.34 4.87 15.96
C SER A 59 0.93 4.65 16.78
N ASP A 60 0.83 4.22 18.04
CA ASP A 60 1.97 3.79 18.87
C ASP A 60 2.74 2.58 18.32
N GLN A 61 2.19 1.92 17.29
CA GLN A 61 2.80 0.77 16.62
C GLN A 61 3.91 1.13 15.65
N VAL A 62 4.08 2.41 15.33
CA VAL A 62 5.14 2.91 14.47
C VAL A 62 6.17 3.70 15.25
N HIS A 63 7.36 3.80 14.69
CA HIS A 63 8.44 4.61 15.25
C HIS A 63 8.68 5.84 14.37
N ILE A 64 8.88 7.01 14.98
CA ILE A 64 9.24 8.22 14.26
C ILE A 64 10.72 8.53 14.45
N ASP A 65 11.48 8.46 13.36
CA ASP A 65 12.90 8.84 13.30
C ASP A 65 13.03 10.27 12.76
N THR A 66 13.23 11.25 13.64
CA THR A 66 13.51 12.63 13.20
C THR A 66 14.93 12.75 12.66
N LEU A 67 15.07 13.24 11.44
CA LEU A 67 16.36 13.43 10.77
C LEU A 67 16.81 14.88 10.88
N GLN A 68 18.12 15.11 10.98
CA GLN A 68 18.66 16.46 10.83
C GLN A 68 18.50 16.88 9.36
N SER A 69 17.67 17.89 9.12
CA SER A 69 17.58 18.51 7.81
C SER A 69 18.88 19.25 7.50
N LYS A 70 19.37 19.09 6.26
CA LYS A 70 20.52 19.85 5.75
C LYS A 70 20.13 21.25 5.26
N VAL A 71 18.83 21.52 5.16
CA VAL A 71 18.27 22.78 4.66
C VAL A 71 17.55 23.48 5.80
N GLU A 72 17.83 24.78 5.95
CA GLU A 72 17.25 25.60 7.00
C GLU A 72 15.71 25.59 6.91
N ASN A 73 15.04 25.41 8.06
CA ASN A 73 13.58 25.37 8.21
C ASN A 73 12.85 24.21 7.51
N GLU A 74 13.56 23.32 6.81
CA GLU A 74 12.99 22.03 6.40
C GLU A 74 13.05 21.03 7.54
N ILE A 75 12.08 20.11 7.58
CA ILE A 75 12.01 19.06 8.60
C ILE A 75 11.83 17.73 7.89
N TRP A 76 12.78 16.83 8.10
CA TRP A 76 12.75 15.50 7.51
C TRP A 76 12.63 14.49 8.63
N PHE A 77 11.75 13.52 8.46
CA PHE A 77 11.60 12.43 9.42
C PHE A 77 10.99 11.22 8.72
N ASN A 78 11.15 10.06 9.33
CA ASN A 78 10.59 8.82 8.82
C ASN A 78 9.55 8.28 9.80
N ILE A 79 8.45 7.77 9.28
CA ILE A 79 7.51 6.94 10.03
C ILE A 79 7.81 5.50 9.66
N VAL A 80 8.42 4.76 10.56
CA VAL A 80 8.90 3.40 10.35
C VAL A 80 7.85 2.41 10.84
N TYR A 81 7.54 1.42 10.01
CA TYR A 81 6.68 0.29 10.31
C TYR A 81 7.55 -0.98 10.43
N PRO A 82 8.17 -1.27 11.60
CA PRO A 82 9.16 -2.33 11.72
C PRO A 82 8.60 -3.71 11.37
N LYS A 83 7.33 -3.96 11.74
CA LYS A 83 6.63 -5.22 11.47
C LYS A 83 6.46 -5.50 9.97
N TYR A 84 6.43 -4.46 9.15
CA TYR A 84 6.13 -4.56 7.72
C TYR A 84 7.35 -4.27 6.83
N ASN A 85 8.53 -4.03 7.42
CA ASN A 85 9.74 -3.61 6.70
C ASN A 85 9.46 -2.47 5.70
N ALA A 86 8.74 -1.46 6.19
CA ALA A 86 8.22 -0.39 5.37
C ALA A 86 8.35 0.96 6.09
N ILE A 87 8.45 2.04 5.32
CA ILE A 87 8.79 3.37 5.81
C ILE A 87 7.96 4.42 5.04
N ILE A 88 7.42 5.41 5.73
CA ILE A 88 6.96 6.65 5.11
C ILE A 88 8.06 7.69 5.29
N TYR A 89 8.61 8.17 4.18
CA TYR A 89 9.53 9.30 4.18
C TYR A 89 8.72 10.58 4.18
N CYS A 90 8.86 11.39 5.22
CA CYS A 90 8.14 12.64 5.38
C CYS A 90 9.09 13.83 5.22
N THR A 91 8.61 14.85 4.52
CA THR A 91 9.34 16.11 4.35
C THR A 91 8.36 17.26 4.50
N TYR A 92 8.65 18.14 5.46
CA TYR A 92 8.08 19.48 5.51
C TYR A 92 9.06 20.48 4.93
N LEU A 93 8.54 21.43 4.16
CA LEU A 93 9.26 22.58 3.66
C LEU A 93 8.40 23.85 3.72
N PRO A 94 8.99 24.99 4.11
CA PRO A 94 8.33 26.28 3.96
C PRO A 94 8.23 26.64 2.47
N VAL A 95 7.09 27.17 2.07
CA VAL A 95 6.83 27.60 0.69
C VAL A 95 6.34 29.03 0.67
N SER A 96 6.24 29.59 -0.53
CA SER A 96 5.61 30.87 -0.82
C SER A 96 4.67 30.69 -2.00
N LYS A 97 3.80 31.66 -2.26
CA LYS A 97 2.95 31.65 -3.46
C LYS A 97 3.75 31.52 -4.76
N LEU A 98 5.00 31.97 -4.79
CA LEU A 98 5.88 31.86 -5.96
C LEU A 98 6.51 30.47 -6.11
N THR A 99 6.85 29.81 -4.99
CA THR A 99 7.54 28.52 -4.99
C THR A 99 6.59 27.32 -4.93
N LEU A 100 5.38 27.49 -4.40
CA LEU A 100 4.39 26.43 -4.24
C LEU A 100 4.06 25.70 -5.56
N PRO A 101 3.83 26.37 -6.71
CA PRO A 101 3.54 25.67 -7.96
C PRO A 101 4.67 24.72 -8.38
N LYS A 102 5.92 25.13 -8.15
CA LYS A 102 7.10 24.31 -8.46
C LYS A 102 7.19 23.08 -7.54
N VAL A 103 6.95 23.27 -6.25
CA VAL A 103 6.96 22.17 -5.27
C VAL A 103 5.83 21.16 -5.55
N LEU A 104 4.64 21.64 -5.91
CA LEU A 104 3.52 20.79 -6.32
C LEU A 104 3.88 19.95 -7.55
N GLU A 105 4.44 20.59 -8.59
CA GLU A 105 4.88 19.93 -9.81
C GLU A 105 5.99 18.90 -9.54
N ASP A 106 6.96 19.22 -8.68
CA ASP A 106 8.04 18.30 -8.34
C ASP A 106 7.53 17.12 -7.51
N SER A 107 6.58 17.34 -6.60
CA SER A 107 5.91 16.28 -5.85
C SER A 107 5.07 15.39 -6.76
N TYR A 108 4.38 15.98 -7.74
CA TYR A 108 3.66 15.25 -8.78
C TYR A 108 4.64 14.40 -9.60
N LYS A 109 5.72 14.98 -10.13
CA LYS A 109 6.73 14.20 -10.88
C LYS A 109 7.31 13.05 -10.08
N LEU A 110 7.55 13.23 -8.79
CA LEU A 110 8.03 12.16 -7.92
C LEU A 110 6.99 11.03 -7.79
N ALA A 111 5.72 11.37 -7.58
CA ALA A 111 4.60 10.42 -7.56
C ALA A 111 4.51 9.60 -8.84
N PHE A 112 4.67 10.25 -9.98
CA PHE A 112 4.49 9.61 -11.29
C PHE A 112 5.79 9.06 -11.89
N SER A 113 6.95 9.24 -11.24
CA SER A 113 8.26 8.81 -11.76
C SER A 113 8.40 7.29 -11.95
N HIS A 114 7.59 6.51 -11.23
CA HIS A 114 7.52 5.05 -11.34
C HIS A 114 6.22 4.55 -12.01
N SER A 115 5.41 5.45 -12.58
CA SER A 115 4.12 5.12 -13.23
C SER A 115 4.22 4.14 -14.39
N LEU A 116 5.39 4.00 -15.03
CA LEU A 116 5.62 3.02 -16.10
C LEU A 116 5.42 1.56 -15.66
N LYS A 117 5.43 1.28 -14.35
CA LYS A 117 5.15 -0.04 -13.77
C LYS A 117 3.83 -0.09 -13.01
N ALA A 118 3.10 1.02 -12.97
CA ALA A 118 1.82 1.10 -12.30
C ALA A 118 0.74 0.60 -13.25
N ASP A 119 -0.18 -0.18 -12.71
CA ASP A 119 -1.36 -0.62 -13.45
C ASP A 119 -2.41 0.50 -13.47
N GLU A 120 -2.56 1.21 -12.34
CA GLU A 120 -3.47 2.33 -12.17
C GLU A 120 -2.91 3.36 -11.16
N ILE A 121 -3.30 4.62 -11.30
CA ILE A 121 -3.03 5.67 -10.31
C ILE A 121 -4.35 6.35 -9.94
N ILE A 122 -4.75 6.22 -8.68
CA ILE A 122 -5.95 6.80 -8.11
C ILE A 122 -5.58 8.05 -7.32
N GLN A 123 -6.26 9.16 -7.60
CA GLN A 123 -6.06 10.43 -6.91
C GLN A 123 -7.25 10.77 -6.01
N GLN A 124 -6.98 11.06 -4.74
CA GLN A 124 -7.99 11.51 -3.78
C GLN A 124 -7.58 12.85 -3.17
N THR A 125 -8.48 13.83 -3.25
CA THR A 125 -8.25 15.17 -2.69
C THR A 125 -8.86 15.27 -1.29
N TYR A 126 -8.12 15.88 -0.37
CA TYR A 126 -8.52 16.15 1.00
C TYR A 126 -8.58 17.65 1.25
N ILE A 127 -9.68 18.13 1.81
CA ILE A 127 -9.87 19.54 2.14
C ILE A 127 -10.50 19.63 3.54
N ASN A 128 -9.79 20.29 4.45
CA ASN A 128 -10.28 20.67 5.76
C ASN A 128 -10.20 22.20 5.87
N VAL A 129 -11.35 22.85 5.67
CA VAL A 129 -11.44 24.32 5.66
C VAL A 129 -11.13 24.90 7.04
N ASP A 130 -11.65 24.30 8.10
CA ASP A 130 -11.49 24.77 9.48
C ASP A 130 -10.02 24.82 9.91
N ARG A 131 -9.24 23.82 9.49
CA ARG A 131 -7.79 23.76 9.76
C ARG A 131 -6.94 24.39 8.66
N GLY A 132 -7.55 24.82 7.55
CA GLY A 132 -6.83 25.31 6.37
C GLY A 132 -5.82 24.30 5.85
N VAL A 133 -6.20 23.02 5.82
CA VAL A 133 -5.38 21.92 5.28
C VAL A 133 -6.02 21.49 3.97
N SER A 134 -5.24 21.48 2.90
CA SER A 134 -5.64 20.94 1.60
C SER A 134 -4.56 20.02 1.09
N GLY A 135 -4.89 18.99 0.32
CA GLY A 135 -3.88 18.06 -0.16
C GLY A 135 -4.44 16.95 -1.02
N THR A 136 -3.54 16.08 -1.44
CA THR A 136 -3.86 14.98 -2.34
C THR A 136 -3.09 13.73 -1.92
N VAL A 137 -3.78 12.59 -1.91
CA VAL A 137 -3.20 11.25 -1.81
C VAL A 137 -3.27 10.60 -3.20
N TYR A 138 -2.15 10.00 -3.61
CA TYR A 138 -2.00 9.19 -4.80
C TYR A 138 -1.80 7.73 -4.36
N SER A 139 -2.70 6.86 -4.79
CA SER A 139 -2.58 5.41 -4.64
C SER A 139 -2.12 4.84 -5.98
N ILE A 140 -1.02 4.10 -5.96
CA ILE A 140 -0.37 3.56 -7.15
C ILE A 140 -0.51 2.05 -7.09
N GLU A 141 -1.36 1.50 -7.96
CA GLU A 141 -1.61 0.07 -8.06
C GLU A 141 -0.56 -0.64 -8.92
N GLY A 142 -0.37 -1.93 -8.65
CA GLY A 142 0.61 -2.78 -9.33
C GLY A 142 1.87 -3.05 -8.49
N SER A 143 2.85 -3.72 -9.10
CA SER A 143 4.09 -4.14 -8.43
C SER A 143 5.11 -3.00 -8.31
N VAL A 144 4.77 -1.97 -7.54
CA VAL A 144 5.59 -0.78 -7.26
C VAL A 144 6.18 -0.80 -5.86
N ALA A 145 7.36 -0.20 -5.68
CA ALA A 145 7.96 -0.04 -4.35
C ALA A 145 7.28 1.05 -3.53
N THR A 146 6.55 1.96 -4.20
CA THR A 146 5.96 3.17 -3.63
C THR A 146 4.46 3.24 -3.90
N PRO A 147 3.62 2.48 -3.16
CA PRO A 147 2.21 2.38 -3.50
C PRO A 147 1.38 3.58 -3.03
N ILE A 148 1.90 4.43 -2.13
CA ILE A 148 1.18 5.61 -1.63
C ILE A 148 2.12 6.82 -1.60
N GLN A 149 1.68 7.94 -2.16
CA GLN A 149 2.35 9.23 -2.02
C GLN A 149 1.31 10.32 -1.75
N PHE A 150 1.64 11.33 -0.97
CA PHE A 150 0.70 12.39 -0.67
C PHE A 150 1.39 13.70 -0.32
N PHE A 151 0.64 14.79 -0.39
CA PHE A 151 1.06 16.09 0.12
C PHE A 151 -0.10 16.83 0.78
N LEU A 152 0.24 17.74 1.68
CA LEU A 152 -0.64 18.68 2.36
C LEU A 152 -0.06 20.10 2.29
N THR A 153 -0.90 21.11 2.16
CA THR A 153 -0.52 22.52 2.14
C THR A 153 -1.64 23.41 2.70
N ASP A 154 -1.25 24.56 3.25
CA ASP A 154 -2.14 25.67 3.57
C ASP A 154 -2.38 26.62 2.36
N SER A 155 -1.80 26.30 1.19
CA SER A 155 -1.78 27.13 -0.02
C SER A 155 -1.05 28.47 0.11
N VAL A 156 -0.34 28.73 1.21
CA VAL A 156 0.28 30.02 1.51
C VAL A 156 1.75 29.88 1.86
N SER A 157 2.07 29.08 2.87
CA SER A 157 3.38 29.08 3.53
C SER A 157 3.91 27.71 3.94
N HIS A 158 3.05 26.69 3.98
CA HIS A 158 3.38 25.37 4.46
C HIS A 158 3.16 24.32 3.38
N PHE A 159 4.13 23.43 3.24
CA PHE A 159 4.01 22.24 2.41
C PHE A 159 4.60 21.04 3.15
N PHE A 160 3.82 19.97 3.21
CA PHE A 160 4.18 18.69 3.78
C PHE A 160 3.98 17.62 2.71
N ARG A 161 4.91 16.68 2.58
CA ARG A 161 4.73 15.49 1.74
C ARG A 161 5.16 14.24 2.46
N GLY A 162 4.54 13.14 2.08
CA GLY A 162 4.94 11.80 2.50
C GLY A 162 4.94 10.83 1.33
N SER A 163 5.85 9.87 1.38
CA SER A 163 5.92 8.80 0.39
C SER A 163 6.16 7.48 1.11
N PHE A 164 5.24 6.54 0.96
CA PHE A 164 5.31 5.21 1.55
C PHE A 164 6.13 4.28 0.66
N TYR A 165 7.12 3.60 1.24
CA TYR A 165 8.02 2.68 0.58
C TYR A 165 8.06 1.34 1.30
N TYR A 166 8.07 0.26 0.52
CA TYR A 166 8.62 -1.01 0.97
C TYR A 166 10.14 -1.01 0.81
N ALA A 167 10.87 -1.57 1.79
CA ALA A 167 12.33 -1.63 1.72
C ALA A 167 12.84 -2.53 0.58
N GLU A 168 12.04 -3.50 0.14
CA GLU A 168 12.36 -4.43 -0.93
C GLU A 168 11.25 -4.48 -1.97
N LYS A 169 11.56 -5.04 -3.15
CA LYS A 169 10.53 -5.29 -4.16
C LYS A 169 9.56 -6.36 -3.66
N VAL A 170 8.32 -5.96 -3.48
CA VAL A 170 7.25 -6.84 -3.00
C VAL A 170 6.29 -7.22 -4.13
N ASN A 171 5.62 -8.37 -3.98
CA ASN A 171 4.50 -8.74 -4.83
C ASN A 171 3.24 -8.01 -4.34
N SER A 172 2.53 -7.32 -5.24
CA SER A 172 1.36 -6.49 -4.92
C SER A 172 0.30 -7.24 -4.12
N ASP A 173 -0.06 -8.44 -4.55
CA ASP A 173 -1.11 -9.23 -3.90
C ASP A 173 -0.72 -9.62 -2.46
N SER A 174 0.58 -9.87 -2.24
CA SER A 174 1.12 -10.20 -0.92
C SER A 174 1.09 -9.05 0.07
N VAL A 175 1.16 -7.80 -0.40
CA VAL A 175 1.26 -6.62 0.46
C VAL A 175 0.01 -5.76 0.46
N ALA A 176 -1.01 -6.09 -0.33
CA ALA A 176 -2.26 -5.35 -0.37
C ALA A 176 -2.86 -5.10 1.04
N PRO A 177 -2.90 -6.09 1.97
CA PRO A 177 -3.40 -5.84 3.33
C PRO A 177 -2.56 -4.83 4.12
N ILE A 178 -1.24 -4.79 3.88
CA ILE A 178 -0.33 -3.84 4.53
C ILE A 178 -0.53 -2.45 3.93
N THR A 179 -0.63 -2.34 2.61
CA THR A 179 -0.90 -1.06 1.93
C THR A 179 -2.23 -0.47 2.39
N GLU A 180 -3.29 -1.28 2.49
CA GLU A 180 -4.59 -0.86 3.02
C GLU A 180 -4.53 -0.39 4.48
N PHE A 181 -3.75 -1.09 5.31
CA PHE A 181 -3.53 -0.70 6.70
C PHE A 181 -2.81 0.66 6.78
N VAL A 182 -1.70 0.82 6.06
CA VAL A 182 -0.92 2.06 6.03
C VAL A 182 -1.73 3.21 5.42
N MET A 183 -2.59 2.95 4.44
CA MET A 183 -3.51 3.95 3.89
C MET A 183 -4.40 4.52 4.99
N LYS A 184 -5.03 3.68 5.82
CA LYS A 184 -5.88 4.15 6.92
C LYS A 184 -5.10 4.95 7.96
N ASP A 185 -3.87 4.56 8.26
CA ASP A 185 -2.99 5.34 9.14
C ASP A 185 -2.67 6.73 8.54
N ILE A 186 -2.41 6.80 7.23
CA ILE A 186 -2.21 8.07 6.51
C ILE A 186 -3.49 8.91 6.53
N GLU A 187 -4.66 8.31 6.31
CA GLU A 187 -5.94 9.01 6.37
C GLU A 187 -6.20 9.61 7.77
N GLU A 188 -5.98 8.86 8.84
CA GLU A 188 -6.11 9.37 10.21
C GLU A 188 -5.08 10.48 10.50
N MET A 189 -3.85 10.31 10.02
CA MET A 189 -2.82 11.35 10.12
C MET A 189 -3.27 12.64 9.42
N ILE A 190 -3.82 12.56 8.20
CA ILE A 190 -4.36 13.71 7.47
C ILE A 190 -5.56 14.33 8.20
N ASN A 191 -6.48 13.50 8.70
CA ASN A 191 -7.67 13.93 9.43
C ASN A 191 -7.34 14.64 10.74
N THR A 192 -6.21 14.33 11.35
CA THR A 192 -5.73 14.92 12.62
C THR A 192 -4.66 15.99 12.40
N PHE A 193 -4.23 16.20 11.16
CA PHE A 193 -3.20 17.17 10.82
C PHE A 193 -3.65 18.61 11.13
N SER A 194 -2.73 19.41 11.67
CA SER A 194 -2.91 20.84 11.89
C SER A 194 -1.60 21.60 11.69
N TRP A 195 -1.68 22.77 11.07
CA TRP A 195 -0.57 23.73 11.01
C TRP A 195 -0.41 24.46 12.35
N GLN A 196 0.83 24.77 12.73
CA GLN A 196 1.15 25.49 13.97
C GLN A 196 1.70 26.90 13.66
N GLY A 197 1.38 27.86 14.53
CA GLY A 197 1.87 29.24 14.38
C GLY A 197 1.14 30.09 13.34
N LYS A 198 -0.17 29.85 13.16
CA LYS A 198 -1.07 30.78 12.46
C LYS A 198 -1.29 32.06 13.27
#